data_AF-A0A7X4F3U4-F1
#
_entry.id   AF-A0A7X4F3U4-F1
#
_cell.length_a   1.000
_cell.length_b   1.000
_cell.length_c   1.000
_cell.angle_alpha   90.00
_cell.angle_beta   90.00
_cell.angle_gamma   90.00
#
_symmetry.space_group_name_H-M   'P 1'
#
loop_
_entity.id
_entity.type
_entity.pdbx_description
1 polymer ?
#
loop_
_entity_poly.entity_id
_entity_poly.type
_entity_poly.pdbx_seq_one_letter_code
_entity_poly.pdbx_strand_id
1 'polypeptide(L)'
;VDLEMPVCRARVRTLQWVEWVVAAMTCWAPEPPAGHHGWGQGVVRLDMLMVCHHLDRGIPEDVAFTESRIRRGTIAAEDVLHDLGAFSIIASDSQAMGRVGEVVTRTFQTAHKMKVQRGALPEDNDRNDNHRIRRYIAKVTINPAIAHGIDSQVGSVEVGKLADLCLWKPGFFAVKPELVLKGGAIVWAQMGDPNASIPTPEPVHGRPMFAGFGAAVAPSCLSFVSQAAVDADLPHRLGLQTPCVPVCNTRGGIGKAAMKLNTATPSIQVDPQTYEVFADGQLLTCEPAQALPMAQRYFLL
;
A
#
# COMPACT_ATOMS: atom_id res chain seq x y z
N VAL A 1 -19.19 -49.71 -9.62
CA VAL A 1 -17.86 -49.59 -9.02
C VAL A 1 -17.64 -48.11 -8.81
N ASP A 2 -18.11 -47.64 -7.66
CA ASP A 2 -17.99 -46.27 -7.21
C ASP A 2 -16.51 -45.94 -6.99
N LEU A 3 -16.06 -44.82 -7.55
CA LEU A 3 -14.81 -44.19 -7.18
C LEU A 3 -15.14 -42.78 -6.69
N GLU A 4 -15.44 -42.70 -5.39
CA GLU A 4 -15.37 -41.47 -4.63
C GLU A 4 -13.96 -40.88 -4.76
N MET A 5 -13.83 -39.71 -5.40
CA MET A 5 -12.63 -38.91 -5.30
C MET A 5 -12.69 -38.09 -4.00
N PRO A 6 -11.67 -38.17 -3.15
CA PRO A 6 -11.70 -37.55 -1.83
C PRO A 6 -11.71 -36.03 -1.95
N VAL A 7 -12.73 -35.42 -1.33
CA VAL A 7 -12.79 -33.99 -1.07
C VAL A 7 -11.60 -33.62 -0.19
N CYS A 8 -10.56 -33.05 -0.80
CA CYS A 8 -9.47 -32.40 -0.09
C CYS A 8 -10.04 -31.21 0.70
N ARG A 9 -10.48 -31.45 1.94
CA ARG A 9 -10.60 -30.43 2.98
C ARG A 9 -9.21 -29.92 3.31
N ALA A 10 -8.68 -29.02 2.49
CA ALA A 10 -7.51 -28.23 2.85
C ALA A 10 -7.90 -27.35 4.05
N ARG A 11 -7.57 -27.79 5.26
CA ARG A 11 -7.41 -26.89 6.40
C ARG A 11 -6.26 -25.95 6.04
N VAL A 12 -6.59 -24.77 5.52
CA VAL A 12 -5.66 -23.65 5.36
C VAL A 12 -5.24 -23.21 6.76
N ARG A 13 -4.25 -23.88 7.32
CA ARG A 13 -3.51 -23.42 8.49
C ARG A 13 -2.11 -23.10 8.01
N THR A 14 -1.75 -21.83 8.21
CA THR A 14 -0.43 -21.20 7.98
C THR A 14 -0.17 -20.62 6.58
N LEU A 15 0.12 -19.31 6.55
CA LEU A 15 0.66 -18.47 5.46
C LEU A 15 -0.31 -17.57 4.65
N GLN A 16 -1.32 -16.98 5.27
CA GLN A 16 -2.01 -15.77 4.75
C GLN A 16 -2.03 -14.70 5.85
N TRP A 17 -0.92 -13.98 6.06
CA TRP A 17 -0.83 -12.98 7.13
C TRP A 17 -0.53 -11.57 6.63
N VAL A 18 -0.07 -11.45 5.39
CA VAL A 18 0.24 -10.19 4.71
C VAL A 18 -0.44 -10.25 3.36
N GLU A 19 -1.69 -9.80 3.30
CA GLU A 19 -2.29 -9.48 2.01
C GLU A 19 -1.74 -8.12 1.58
N TRP A 20 -0.93 -8.16 0.52
CA TRP A 20 -0.43 -6.98 -0.18
C TRP A 20 -1.57 -6.43 -1.00
N VAL A 21 -2.33 -5.51 -0.41
CA VAL A 21 -3.35 -4.81 -1.18
C VAL A 21 -2.70 -3.68 -1.95
N VAL A 22 -2.84 -3.77 -3.27
CA VAL A 22 -2.44 -2.73 -4.20
C VAL A 22 -3.43 -1.58 -4.07
N ALA A 23 -2.97 -0.44 -3.54
CA ALA A 23 -3.81 0.73 -3.33
C ALA A 23 -4.54 1.20 -4.60
N ALA A 24 -4.02 0.82 -5.78
CA ALA A 24 -4.55 1.19 -7.08
C ALA A 24 -6.00 0.73 -7.32
N MET A 25 -6.47 -0.30 -6.62
CA MET A 25 -7.71 -1.01 -6.97
C MET A 25 -8.98 -0.46 -6.31
N THR A 26 -8.87 0.25 -5.18
CA THR A 26 -10.02 0.50 -4.29
C THR A 26 -10.79 1.80 -4.52
N CYS A 27 -10.23 2.73 -5.27
CA CYS A 27 -10.75 4.09 -5.33
C CYS A 27 -10.94 4.57 -6.77
N TRP A 28 -12.10 4.34 -7.42
CA TRP A 28 -12.77 5.23 -8.41
C TRP A 28 -13.76 4.55 -9.40
N ALA A 29 -14.87 5.26 -9.67
CA ALA A 29 -15.86 5.28 -10.77
C ALA A 29 -16.74 4.05 -11.14
N PRO A 30 -18.06 4.27 -11.37
CA PRO A 30 -18.99 3.29 -11.93
C PRO A 30 -18.72 3.01 -13.41
N GLU A 31 -19.19 1.85 -13.91
CA GLU A 31 -19.29 1.63 -15.35
C GLU A 31 -20.29 2.63 -15.97
N PRO A 32 -20.04 3.11 -17.21
CA PRO A 32 -21.10 3.76 -17.96
C PRO A 32 -22.26 2.76 -18.14
N PRO A 33 -23.52 3.23 -18.27
CA PRO A 33 -24.64 2.37 -18.60
C PRO A 33 -24.33 1.54 -19.85
N ALA A 34 -24.81 0.30 -19.87
CA ALA A 34 -24.58 -0.66 -20.96
C ALA A 34 -24.86 0.00 -22.33
N GLY A 35 -23.83 0.11 -23.18
CA GLY A 35 -23.93 0.71 -24.51
C GLY A 35 -23.02 1.90 -24.79
N HIS A 36 -22.25 2.40 -23.81
CA HIS A 36 -21.22 3.40 -24.05
C HIS A 36 -19.83 2.86 -23.68
N HIS A 37 -18.90 2.87 -24.65
CA HIS A 37 -17.47 2.62 -24.44
C HIS A 37 -16.84 3.82 -23.69
N GLY A 38 -17.28 4.05 -22.45
CA GLY A 38 -16.64 4.94 -21.51
C GLY A 38 -15.65 4.18 -20.63
N TRP A 39 -14.49 4.78 -20.36
CA TRP A 39 -13.41 4.21 -19.57
C TRP A 39 -13.78 4.06 -18.08
N GLY A 40 -14.51 3.01 -17.74
CA GLY A 40 -14.72 2.56 -16.36
C GLY A 40 -13.58 1.66 -15.88
N GLN A 41 -13.39 1.51 -14.55
CA GLN A 41 -12.29 0.68 -14.04
C GLN A 41 -12.37 -0.81 -14.43
N GLY A 42 -13.56 -1.35 -14.74
CA GLY A 42 -13.68 -2.71 -15.27
C GLY A 42 -12.83 -2.92 -16.52
N VAL A 43 -12.84 -1.93 -17.43
CA VAL A 43 -12.08 -1.93 -18.67
C VAL A 43 -10.59 -1.73 -18.41
N VAL A 44 -10.22 -0.76 -17.57
CA VAL A 44 -8.80 -0.50 -17.23
C VAL A 44 -8.16 -1.71 -16.56
N ARG A 45 -8.88 -2.41 -15.68
CA ARG A 45 -8.36 -3.57 -14.96
C ARG A 45 -8.21 -4.80 -15.84
N LEU A 46 -9.14 -5.04 -16.76
CA LEU A 46 -9.07 -6.16 -17.69
C LEU A 46 -7.79 -6.03 -18.54
N ASP A 47 -7.61 -4.89 -19.17
CA ASP A 47 -6.47 -4.61 -20.04
C ASP A 47 -5.14 -4.64 -19.27
N MET A 48 -5.11 -4.06 -18.07
CA MET A 48 -3.93 -4.05 -17.20
C MET A 48 -3.51 -5.47 -16.77
N LEU A 49 -4.48 -6.32 -16.40
CA LEU A 49 -4.21 -7.70 -15.99
C LEU A 49 -3.69 -8.51 -17.18
N MET A 50 -4.29 -8.35 -18.36
CA MET A 50 -3.85 -9.04 -19.57
C MET A 50 -2.41 -8.67 -19.95
N VAL A 51 -2.05 -7.38 -19.91
CA VAL A 51 -0.67 -6.95 -20.17
C VAL A 51 0.29 -7.51 -19.13
N CYS A 52 -0.03 -7.39 -17.84
CA CYS A 52 0.86 -7.82 -16.76
C CYS A 52 1.15 -9.33 -16.81
N HIS A 53 0.17 -10.13 -17.26
CA HIS A 53 0.27 -11.58 -17.33
C HIS A 53 0.58 -12.11 -18.73
N HIS A 54 0.88 -11.22 -19.69
CA HIS A 54 1.17 -11.59 -21.09
C HIS A 54 0.05 -12.45 -21.71
N LEU A 55 -1.20 -12.09 -21.44
CA LEU A 55 -2.40 -12.79 -21.92
C LEU A 55 -2.88 -12.24 -23.26
N ASP A 56 -3.52 -13.09 -24.06
CA ASP A 56 -4.05 -12.73 -25.38
C ASP A 56 -5.57 -12.60 -25.37
N ARG A 57 -6.09 -11.49 -25.94
CA ARG A 57 -7.53 -11.27 -26.13
C ARG A 57 -8.16 -12.24 -27.13
N GLY A 58 -7.34 -12.84 -28.00
CA GLY A 58 -7.77 -13.87 -28.93
C GLY A 58 -8.04 -15.22 -28.28
N ILE A 59 -7.62 -15.43 -27.03
CA ILE A 59 -7.78 -16.70 -26.30
C ILE A 59 -8.93 -16.56 -25.28
N PRO A 60 -10.08 -17.24 -25.46
CA PRO A 60 -11.22 -17.14 -24.55
C PRO A 60 -10.90 -17.48 -23.10
N GLU A 61 -10.01 -18.44 -22.87
CA GLU A 61 -9.59 -18.88 -21.54
C GLU A 61 -8.77 -17.80 -20.80
N ASP A 62 -7.98 -17.01 -21.52
CA ASP A 62 -7.22 -15.88 -20.97
C ASP A 62 -8.15 -14.73 -20.54
N VAL A 63 -9.20 -14.50 -21.34
CA VAL A 63 -10.27 -13.55 -20.99
C VAL A 63 -11.03 -14.04 -19.76
N ALA A 64 -11.44 -15.31 -19.74
CA ALA A 64 -12.14 -15.90 -18.60
C ALA A 64 -11.29 -15.88 -17.32
N PHE A 65 -9.98 -16.18 -17.42
CA PHE A 65 -9.05 -16.03 -16.30
C PHE A 65 -9.00 -14.59 -15.78
N THR A 66 -8.94 -13.62 -16.70
CA THR A 66 -8.90 -12.19 -16.34
C THR A 66 -10.19 -11.76 -15.63
N GLU A 67 -11.35 -12.10 -16.19
CA GLU A 67 -12.66 -11.80 -15.60
C GLU A 67 -12.83 -12.44 -14.22
N SER A 68 -12.34 -13.67 -14.03
CA SER A 68 -12.40 -14.37 -12.75
C SER A 68 -11.68 -13.61 -11.62
N ARG A 69 -10.69 -12.77 -11.94
CA ARG A 69 -9.88 -12.02 -10.96
C ARG A 69 -10.42 -10.63 -10.64
N ILE A 70 -11.27 -10.05 -11.48
CA ILE A 70 -11.78 -8.68 -11.31
C ILE A 70 -13.21 -8.73 -10.77
N ARG A 71 -13.33 -8.78 -9.45
CA ARG A 71 -14.62 -8.97 -8.76
C ARG A 71 -15.03 -7.71 -8.00
N ARG A 72 -16.15 -7.11 -8.38
CA ARG A 72 -16.66 -5.89 -7.72
C ARG A 72 -16.91 -6.10 -6.23
N GLY A 73 -17.51 -7.23 -5.86
CA GLY A 73 -17.82 -7.57 -4.46
C GLY A 73 -16.58 -7.57 -3.58
N THR A 74 -15.49 -8.22 -4.03
CA THR A 74 -14.24 -8.27 -3.24
C THR A 74 -13.51 -6.93 -3.19
N ILE A 75 -13.56 -6.12 -4.25
CA ILE A 75 -12.97 -4.77 -4.27
C ILE A 75 -13.71 -3.85 -3.28
N ALA A 76 -15.05 -3.92 -3.23
CA ALA A 76 -15.83 -3.13 -2.27
C ALA A 76 -15.60 -3.61 -0.81
N ALA A 77 -15.45 -4.92 -0.61
CA ALA A 77 -15.17 -5.49 0.71
C ALA A 77 -13.78 -5.10 1.23
N GLU A 78 -12.78 -5.03 0.36
CA GLU A 78 -11.40 -4.66 0.69
C GLU A 78 -11.29 -3.29 1.38
N ASP A 79 -12.05 -2.30 0.90
CA ASP A 79 -12.15 -0.98 1.54
C ASP A 79 -12.62 -1.08 3.00
N VAL A 80 -13.67 -1.86 3.22
CA VAL A 80 -14.25 -2.09 4.55
C VAL A 80 -13.27 -2.87 5.43
N LEU A 81 -12.57 -3.87 4.89
CA LEU A 81 -11.57 -4.66 5.60
C LEU A 81 -10.36 -3.81 6.03
N HIS A 82 -9.97 -2.82 5.23
CA HIS A 82 -8.99 -1.83 5.65
C HIS A 82 -9.50 -0.99 6.83
N ASP A 83 -10.74 -0.50 6.78
CA ASP A 83 -11.31 0.35 7.83
C ASP A 83 -11.55 -0.44 9.13
N LEU A 84 -11.90 -1.73 9.04
CA LEU A 84 -12.02 -2.65 10.18
C LEU A 84 -10.66 -3.03 10.80
N GLY A 85 -9.55 -2.75 10.12
CA GLY A 85 -8.21 -3.19 10.55
C GLY A 85 -7.97 -4.69 10.32
N ALA A 86 -8.74 -5.33 9.44
CA ALA A 86 -8.50 -6.69 8.99
C ALA A 86 -7.40 -6.73 7.92
N PHE A 87 -7.23 -5.70 7.10
CA PHE A 87 -6.09 -5.58 6.20
C PHE A 87 -5.03 -4.63 6.77
N SER A 88 -3.82 -5.14 6.97
CA SER A 88 -2.80 -4.48 7.80
C SER A 88 -1.77 -3.66 7.03
N ILE A 89 -1.64 -3.86 5.72
CA ILE A 89 -0.59 -3.26 4.88
C ILE A 89 -1.20 -2.79 3.55
N ILE A 90 -0.69 -1.69 3.01
CA ILE A 90 -1.00 -1.20 1.66
C ILE A 90 0.32 -1.04 0.90
N ALA A 91 0.37 -1.48 -0.35
CA ALA A 91 1.54 -1.37 -1.21
C ALA A 91 1.21 -0.91 -2.64
N SER A 92 2.27 -0.71 -3.44
CA SER A 92 2.19 -0.12 -4.77
C SER A 92 1.95 -1.11 -5.89
N ASP A 93 2.54 -2.31 -5.82
CA ASP A 93 2.73 -3.20 -6.97
C ASP A 93 3.31 -2.47 -8.20
N SER A 94 4.42 -1.78 -7.95
CA SER A 94 4.97 -0.77 -8.85
C SER A 94 5.25 -1.32 -10.26
N GLN A 95 4.60 -0.70 -11.26
CA GLN A 95 4.73 -1.04 -12.69
C GLN A 95 4.25 -2.45 -13.06
N ALA A 96 3.59 -3.16 -12.14
CA ALA A 96 3.04 -4.50 -12.35
C ALA A 96 1.64 -4.59 -11.74
N MET A 97 0.70 -3.79 -12.26
CA MET A 97 -0.67 -3.58 -11.75
C MET A 97 -0.85 -2.50 -10.67
N GLY A 98 0.17 -1.69 -10.38
CA GLY A 98 -0.03 -0.51 -9.55
C GLY A 98 1.02 0.60 -9.65
N ARG A 99 0.91 1.58 -8.75
CA ARG A 99 1.46 2.94 -8.89
C ARG A 99 2.35 3.30 -7.70
N VAL A 100 3.66 3.41 -7.94
CA VAL A 100 4.68 3.62 -6.90
C VAL A 100 4.51 4.94 -6.12
N GLY A 101 4.06 6.01 -6.79
CA GLY A 101 3.91 7.33 -6.19
C GLY A 101 2.60 7.57 -5.44
N GLU A 102 1.72 6.57 -5.34
CA GLU A 102 0.34 6.77 -4.86
C GLU A 102 -0.03 5.97 -3.60
N VAL A 103 0.90 5.21 -3.03
CA VAL A 103 0.65 4.36 -1.84
C VAL A 103 0.09 5.17 -0.67
N VAL A 104 0.77 6.27 -0.33
CA VAL A 104 0.36 7.15 0.78
C VAL A 104 -0.93 7.89 0.43
N THR A 105 -1.02 8.47 -0.78
CA THR A 105 -2.21 9.17 -1.28
C THR A 105 -3.47 8.31 -1.17
N ARG A 106 -3.41 7.09 -1.71
CA ARG A 106 -4.54 6.16 -1.78
C ARG A 106 -4.93 5.62 -0.42
N THR A 107 -3.96 5.43 0.48
CA THR A 107 -4.22 5.09 1.88
C THR A 107 -5.15 6.10 2.54
N PHE A 108 -4.91 7.40 2.35
CA PHE A 108 -5.74 8.44 2.95
C PHE A 108 -7.02 8.74 2.15
N GLN A 109 -7.05 8.48 0.84
CA GLN A 109 -8.29 8.48 0.06
C GLN A 109 -9.25 7.37 0.52
N THR A 110 -8.75 6.15 0.79
CA THR A 110 -9.55 5.07 1.37
C THR A 110 -10.06 5.45 2.76
N ALA A 111 -9.19 5.98 3.63
CA ALA A 111 -9.60 6.45 4.96
C ALA A 111 -10.73 7.51 4.88
N HIS A 112 -10.60 8.46 3.95
CA HIS A 112 -11.62 9.47 3.70
C HIS A 112 -12.93 8.85 3.20
N LYS A 113 -12.89 7.98 2.18
CA LYS A 113 -14.08 7.31 1.62
C LYS A 113 -14.82 6.54 2.71
N MET A 114 -14.09 5.82 3.55
CA MET A 114 -14.67 5.06 4.66
C MET A 114 -15.28 5.95 5.73
N LYS A 115 -14.68 7.10 6.03
CA LYS A 115 -15.34 8.11 6.88
C LYS A 115 -16.65 8.61 6.28
N VAL A 116 -16.66 8.96 5.00
CA VAL A 116 -17.84 9.51 4.32
C VAL A 116 -18.99 8.49 4.32
N GLN A 117 -18.69 7.21 4.09
CA GLN A 117 -19.71 6.18 3.94
C GLN A 117 -20.10 5.48 5.25
N ARG A 118 -19.19 5.40 6.23
CA ARG A 118 -19.40 4.63 7.48
C ARG A 118 -19.40 5.50 8.74
N GLY A 119 -19.13 6.79 8.62
CA GLY A 119 -19.04 7.71 9.75
C GLY A 119 -17.73 7.59 10.53
N ALA A 120 -17.71 8.15 11.74
CA ALA A 120 -16.58 8.04 12.66
C ALA A 120 -16.38 6.58 13.12
N LEU A 121 -15.13 6.19 13.37
CA LEU A 121 -14.88 4.91 14.03
C LEU A 121 -15.36 4.98 15.50
N PRO A 122 -15.72 3.84 16.12
CA PRO A 122 -16.10 3.79 17.53
C PRO A 122 -15.03 4.34 18.48
N GLU A 123 -13.76 4.24 18.11
CA GLU A 123 -12.61 4.73 18.89
C GLU A 123 -12.30 6.22 18.67
N ASP A 124 -12.95 6.86 17.70
CA ASP A 124 -12.83 8.29 17.41
C ASP A 124 -13.89 9.12 18.17
N ASN A 125 -13.83 10.45 18.04
CA ASN A 125 -14.84 11.35 18.63
C ASN A 125 -15.28 12.42 17.63
N ASP A 126 -16.23 13.25 18.03
CA ASP A 126 -16.82 14.33 17.22
C ASP A 126 -15.80 15.39 16.76
N ARG A 127 -14.65 15.51 17.43
CA ARG A 127 -13.64 16.54 17.14
C ARG A 127 -12.53 16.07 16.19
N ASN A 128 -12.29 14.77 16.05
CA ASN A 128 -11.13 14.27 15.29
C ASN A 128 -11.26 12.81 14.83
N ASP A 129 -10.41 12.45 13.87
CA ASP A 129 -10.30 11.10 13.30
C ASP A 129 -8.96 10.41 13.68
N ASN A 130 -8.40 10.72 14.85
CA ASN A 130 -7.04 10.30 15.20
C ASN A 130 -6.86 8.78 15.16
N HIS A 131 -7.84 8.01 15.62
CA HIS A 131 -7.78 6.56 15.59
C HIS A 131 -7.75 6.04 14.16
N ARG A 132 -8.66 6.51 13.30
CA ARG A 132 -8.65 6.16 11.87
C ARG A 132 -7.32 6.55 11.22
N ILE A 133 -6.84 7.78 11.42
CA ILE A 133 -5.57 8.23 10.82
C ILE A 133 -4.38 7.39 11.30
N ARG A 134 -4.31 7.05 12.60
CA ARG A 134 -3.27 6.14 13.13
C ARG A 134 -3.39 4.72 12.56
N ARG A 135 -4.62 4.19 12.41
CA ARG A 135 -4.88 2.89 11.79
C ARG A 135 -4.36 2.84 10.35
N TYR A 136 -4.61 3.89 9.57
CA TYR A 136 -4.22 3.94 8.15
C TYR A 136 -2.74 4.26 7.95
N ILE A 137 -2.14 5.19 8.70
CA ILE A 137 -0.70 5.47 8.56
C ILE A 137 0.14 4.24 8.90
N ALA A 138 -0.29 3.43 9.89
CA ALA A 138 0.40 2.20 10.25
C ALA A 138 0.50 1.21 9.07
N LYS A 139 -0.46 1.22 8.12
CA LYS A 139 -0.48 0.34 6.94
C LYS A 139 0.64 0.60 5.95
N VAL A 140 1.21 1.81 5.98
CA VAL A 140 2.26 2.26 5.03
C VAL A 140 3.56 2.67 5.72
N THR A 141 3.66 2.48 7.03
CA THR A 141 4.87 2.77 7.82
C THR A 141 5.30 1.55 8.64
N ILE A 142 4.71 1.36 9.83
CA ILE A 142 5.23 0.39 10.81
C ILE A 142 4.83 -1.05 10.50
N ASN A 143 3.64 -1.31 9.94
CA ASN A 143 3.20 -2.69 9.67
C ASN A 143 4.02 -3.36 8.56
N PRO A 144 4.34 -2.70 7.43
CA PRO A 144 5.29 -3.25 6.46
C PRO A 144 6.66 -3.52 7.08
N ALA A 145 7.14 -2.61 7.94
CA ALA A 145 8.42 -2.78 8.60
C ALA A 145 8.46 -4.01 9.54
N ILE A 146 7.40 -4.23 10.31
CA ILE A 146 7.25 -5.43 11.17
C ILE A 146 7.18 -6.69 10.31
N ALA A 147 6.37 -6.68 9.26
CA ALA A 147 6.20 -7.84 8.37
C ALA A 147 7.51 -8.27 7.71
N HIS A 148 8.37 -7.31 7.38
CA HIS A 148 9.69 -7.56 6.78
C HIS A 148 10.84 -7.70 7.77
N GLY A 149 10.59 -7.53 9.07
CA GLY A 149 11.63 -7.68 10.08
C GLY A 149 12.67 -6.55 10.07
N ILE A 150 12.23 -5.34 9.74
CA ILE A 150 13.08 -4.15 9.64
C ILE A 150 12.61 -3.03 10.58
N ASP A 151 11.61 -3.30 11.42
CA ASP A 151 10.99 -2.33 12.33
C ASP A 151 11.94 -1.85 13.43
N SER A 152 13.04 -2.55 13.71
CA SER A 152 14.12 -2.05 14.58
C SER A 152 14.83 -0.83 14.00
N GLN A 153 14.80 -0.65 12.68
CA GLN A 153 15.50 0.43 11.98
C GLN A 153 14.55 1.52 11.46
N VAL A 154 13.37 1.15 10.95
CA VAL A 154 12.49 2.06 10.21
C VAL A 154 11.00 1.86 10.55
N GLY A 155 10.13 2.64 9.92
CA GLY A 155 8.68 2.46 9.96
C GLY A 155 7.94 3.30 11.00
N SER A 156 8.62 4.05 11.86
CA SER A 156 8.00 4.96 12.83
C SER A 156 8.98 6.00 13.35
N VAL A 157 8.45 7.06 13.94
CA VAL A 157 9.23 8.10 14.61
C VAL A 157 9.42 7.70 16.08
N GLU A 158 10.48 6.94 16.34
CA GLU A 158 10.83 6.42 17.67
C GLU A 158 12.33 6.60 17.93
N VAL A 159 12.71 6.87 19.18
CA VAL A 159 14.12 7.00 19.57
C VAL A 159 14.87 5.70 19.26
N GLY A 160 16.04 5.82 18.65
CA GLY A 160 16.90 4.69 18.27
C GLY A 160 16.68 4.18 16.84
N LYS A 161 15.63 4.64 16.13
CA LYS A 161 15.41 4.32 14.71
C LYS A 161 16.17 5.29 13.80
N LEU A 162 16.38 4.88 12.55
CA LEU A 162 16.97 5.71 11.51
C LEU A 162 16.10 6.95 11.28
N ALA A 163 16.72 8.12 11.13
CA ALA A 163 16.03 9.39 10.89
C ALA A 163 15.55 9.51 9.43
N ASP A 164 14.68 8.60 9.03
CA ASP A 164 13.95 8.58 7.76
C ASP A 164 12.60 9.27 7.97
N LEU A 165 12.52 10.53 7.59
CA LEU A 165 11.41 11.42 7.91
C LEU A 165 10.86 12.09 6.66
N CYS A 166 9.55 12.36 6.67
CA CYS A 166 8.89 13.06 5.59
C CYS A 166 8.07 14.22 6.17
N LEU A 167 8.36 15.44 5.72
CA LEU A 167 7.69 16.65 6.17
C LEU A 167 6.66 17.10 5.14
N TRP A 168 5.51 17.53 5.63
CA TRP A 168 4.37 17.90 4.80
C TRP A 168 3.83 19.25 5.25
N LYS A 169 3.54 20.12 4.28
CA LYS A 169 2.57 21.19 4.50
C LYS A 169 1.19 20.55 4.67
N PRO A 170 0.37 20.94 5.67
CA PRO A 170 -0.96 20.33 5.86
C PRO A 170 -1.83 20.32 4.60
N GLY A 171 -1.78 21.38 3.79
CA GLY A 171 -2.51 21.46 2.52
C GLY A 171 -2.06 20.48 1.44
N PHE A 172 -0.88 19.86 1.58
CA PHE A 172 -0.31 18.87 0.66
C PHE A 172 -0.07 17.51 1.30
N PHE A 173 -0.58 17.30 2.53
CA PHE A 173 -0.40 16.08 3.28
C PHE A 173 -0.77 14.86 2.43
N ALA A 174 0.13 13.87 2.42
CA ALA A 174 0.00 12.63 1.67
C ALA A 174 -0.15 12.77 0.13
N VAL A 175 0.03 13.97 -0.44
CA VAL A 175 0.04 14.22 -1.89
C VAL A 175 1.44 14.54 -2.40
N LYS A 176 2.04 15.63 -1.90
CA LYS A 176 3.36 16.12 -2.31
C LYS A 176 4.14 16.51 -1.05
N PRO A 177 5.17 15.74 -0.64
CA PRO A 177 5.96 16.10 0.52
C PRO A 177 6.76 17.37 0.26
N GLU A 178 7.05 18.13 1.31
CA GLU A 178 7.92 19.30 1.22
C GLU A 178 9.40 18.89 1.26
N LEU A 179 9.75 18.03 2.23
CA LEU A 179 11.09 17.48 2.42
C LEU A 179 11.02 15.98 2.70
N VAL A 180 11.98 15.24 2.18
CA VAL A 180 12.24 13.84 2.54
C VAL A 180 13.67 13.74 3.06
N LEU A 181 13.83 13.19 4.26
CA LEU A 181 15.10 12.93 4.91
C LEU A 181 15.41 11.45 4.88
N LYS A 182 16.67 11.11 4.64
CA LYS A 182 17.24 9.77 4.78
C LYS A 182 18.44 9.85 5.71
N GLY A 183 18.43 9.04 6.77
CA GLY A 183 19.52 9.01 7.75
C GLY A 183 19.85 10.39 8.34
N GLY A 184 18.84 11.26 8.53
CA GLY A 184 19.00 12.60 9.09
C GLY A 184 19.40 13.69 8.10
N ALA A 185 19.63 13.38 6.82
CA ALA A 185 19.97 14.35 5.78
C ALA A 185 18.88 14.44 4.70
N ILE A 186 18.66 15.63 4.15
CA ILE A 186 17.62 15.85 3.12
C ILE A 186 18.06 15.18 1.81
N VAL A 187 17.26 14.23 1.32
CA VAL A 187 17.48 13.51 0.05
C VAL A 187 16.63 14.07 -1.09
N TRP A 188 15.51 14.71 -0.77
CA TRP A 188 14.56 15.23 -1.76
C TRP A 188 13.76 16.41 -1.19
N ALA A 189 13.49 17.43 -2.02
CA ALA A 189 12.67 18.57 -1.63
C ALA A 189 11.85 19.16 -2.80
N GLN A 190 10.74 19.82 -2.47
CA GLN A 190 10.10 20.79 -3.38
C GLN A 190 10.93 22.07 -3.41
N MET A 191 11.56 22.35 -4.55
CA MET A 191 12.57 23.40 -4.66
C MET A 191 12.37 24.23 -5.93
N GLY A 192 12.41 25.56 -5.77
CA GLY A 192 12.25 26.55 -6.83
C GLY A 192 13.44 26.64 -7.80
N ASP A 193 13.51 27.76 -8.51
CA ASP A 193 14.64 28.07 -9.41
C ASP A 193 15.97 28.19 -8.63
N PRO A 194 16.97 27.32 -8.91
CA PRO A 194 18.28 27.39 -8.24
C PRO A 194 19.06 28.68 -8.52
N ASN A 195 18.75 29.41 -9.60
CA ASN A 195 19.40 30.68 -9.94
C ASN A 195 18.69 31.91 -9.32
N ALA A 196 17.54 31.72 -8.67
CA ALA A 196 16.86 32.80 -7.98
C ALA A 196 17.59 33.19 -6.67
N SER A 197 17.28 34.37 -6.14
CA SER A 197 17.91 34.89 -4.92
C SER A 197 17.52 34.14 -3.63
N ILE A 198 16.43 33.38 -3.67
CA ILE A 198 15.86 32.58 -2.57
C ILE A 198 15.25 31.29 -3.14
N PRO A 199 14.98 30.23 -2.34
CA PRO A 199 14.60 28.91 -2.87
C PRO A 199 13.13 28.73 -3.28
N THR A 200 12.29 29.75 -3.07
CA THR A 200 10.83 29.70 -3.26
C THR A 200 10.29 30.18 -4.62
N PRO A 201 11.00 30.99 -5.44
CA PRO A 201 10.52 31.39 -6.76
C PRO A 201 10.34 30.22 -7.71
N GLU A 202 9.32 30.32 -8.55
CA GLU A 202 8.95 29.30 -9.53
C GLU A 202 10.05 29.09 -10.59
N PRO A 203 10.14 27.88 -11.20
CA PRO A 203 9.27 26.72 -10.99
C PRO A 203 9.67 25.87 -9.78
N VAL A 204 8.71 25.65 -8.87
CA VAL A 204 8.85 24.74 -7.73
C VAL A 204 8.45 23.33 -8.15
N HIS A 205 9.42 22.42 -8.11
CA HIS A 205 9.17 21.00 -8.33
C HIS A 205 10.12 20.13 -7.49
N GLY A 206 9.85 18.83 -7.50
CA GLY A 206 10.67 17.84 -6.84
C GLY A 206 12.09 17.80 -7.39
N ARG A 207 13.08 17.91 -6.50
CA ARG A 207 14.51 17.82 -6.84
C ARG A 207 15.24 16.93 -5.84
N PRO A 208 16.18 16.08 -6.29
CA PRO A 208 17.14 15.44 -5.40
C PRO A 208 18.00 16.48 -4.66
N MET A 209 18.30 16.21 -3.40
CA MET A 209 19.10 17.06 -2.52
C MET A 209 20.42 16.37 -2.15
N PHE A 210 21.29 17.02 -1.37
CA PHE A 210 22.67 16.57 -1.15
C PHE A 210 22.83 15.11 -0.69
N ALA A 211 21.91 14.56 0.11
CA ALA A 211 21.98 13.15 0.52
C ALA A 211 21.75 12.15 -0.63
N GLY A 212 21.22 12.63 -1.77
CA GLY A 212 21.02 11.84 -2.99
C GLY A 212 22.23 11.82 -3.93
N PHE A 213 23.38 12.41 -3.55
CA PHE A 213 24.55 12.53 -4.42
C PHE A 213 25.84 11.99 -3.80
N GLY A 214 26.68 11.41 -4.66
CA GLY A 214 28.05 11.03 -4.32
C GLY A 214 28.18 10.12 -3.10
N ALA A 215 29.23 10.35 -2.30
CA ALA A 215 29.52 9.55 -1.12
C ALA A 215 28.51 9.73 0.03
N ALA A 216 27.58 10.69 -0.05
CA ALA A 216 26.55 10.90 0.97
C ALA A 216 25.41 9.86 0.90
N VAL A 217 25.24 9.18 -0.25
CA VAL A 217 24.17 8.20 -0.45
C VAL A 217 24.34 6.99 0.45
N ALA A 218 25.52 6.38 0.45
CA ALA A 218 25.78 5.15 1.18
C ALA A 218 25.53 5.26 2.71
N PRO A 219 26.11 6.23 3.45
CA PRO A 219 25.90 6.33 4.89
C PRO A 219 24.49 6.79 5.30
N SER A 220 23.70 7.36 4.37
CA SER A 220 22.31 7.76 4.64
C SER A 220 21.28 6.66 4.35
N CYS A 221 21.73 5.51 3.84
CA CYS A 221 20.89 4.37 3.44
C CYS A 221 21.25 3.12 4.24
N LEU A 222 20.34 2.13 4.21
CA LEU A 222 20.58 0.78 4.72
C LEU A 222 20.24 -0.23 3.62
N SER A 223 21.05 -1.27 3.52
CA SER A 223 20.72 -2.45 2.72
C SER A 223 20.30 -3.58 3.65
N PHE A 224 19.02 -3.94 3.61
CA PHE A 224 18.51 -5.05 4.41
C PHE A 224 18.84 -6.38 3.75
N VAL A 225 19.53 -7.26 4.47
CA VAL A 225 20.00 -8.57 3.97
C VAL A 225 19.59 -9.69 4.92
N SER A 226 19.78 -10.95 4.52
CA SER A 226 19.59 -12.07 5.47
C SER A 226 20.73 -12.12 6.49
N GLN A 227 20.45 -12.67 7.68
CA GLN A 227 21.49 -12.93 8.68
C GLN A 227 22.63 -13.77 8.10
N ALA A 228 22.31 -14.81 7.32
CA ALA A 228 23.30 -15.65 6.66
C ALA A 228 24.24 -14.88 5.71
N ALA A 229 23.76 -13.80 5.06
CA ALA A 229 24.60 -12.97 4.20
C ALA A 229 25.61 -12.15 5.03
N VAL A 230 25.20 -11.67 6.20
CA VAL A 230 26.09 -10.99 7.15
C VAL A 230 27.13 -11.97 7.70
N ASP A 231 26.69 -13.15 8.14
CA ASP A 231 27.57 -14.18 8.71
C ASP A 231 28.60 -14.70 7.70
N ALA A 232 28.26 -14.68 6.40
CA ALA A 232 29.15 -15.06 5.30
C ALA A 232 30.06 -13.92 4.79
N ASP A 233 30.10 -12.79 5.52
CA ASP A 233 30.85 -11.56 5.18
C ASP A 233 30.55 -11.05 3.75
N LEU A 234 29.33 -11.26 3.27
CA LEU A 234 28.95 -10.90 1.91
C LEU A 234 29.07 -9.40 1.62
N PRO A 235 28.69 -8.48 2.53
CA PRO A 235 28.81 -7.04 2.27
C PRO A 235 30.25 -6.63 1.95
N HIS A 236 31.23 -7.13 2.71
CA HIS A 236 32.64 -6.83 2.47
C HIS A 236 33.16 -7.52 1.21
N ARG A 237 32.82 -8.80 0.98
CA ARG A 237 33.22 -9.54 -0.23
C ARG A 237 32.71 -8.93 -1.53
N LEU A 238 31.53 -8.30 -1.49
CA LEU A 238 30.93 -7.59 -2.63
C LEU A 238 31.35 -6.11 -2.70
N GLY A 239 32.11 -5.61 -1.72
CA GLY A 239 32.52 -4.20 -1.64
C GLY A 239 31.34 -3.23 -1.48
N LEU A 240 30.26 -3.66 -0.82
CA LEU A 240 29.08 -2.82 -0.60
C LEU A 240 29.43 -1.63 0.29
N GLN A 241 29.15 -0.42 -0.20
CA GLN A 241 29.41 0.81 0.54
C GLN A 241 28.28 1.15 1.50
N THR A 242 27.04 0.74 1.18
CA THR A 242 25.87 0.95 2.03
C THR A 242 25.91 0.00 3.22
N PRO A 243 25.74 0.48 4.46
CA PRO A 243 25.66 -0.37 5.64
C PRO A 243 24.58 -1.45 5.47
N CYS A 244 24.98 -2.71 5.66
CA CYS A 244 24.09 -3.86 5.55
C CYS A 244 23.59 -4.27 6.94
N VAL A 245 22.28 -4.38 7.09
CA VAL A 245 21.63 -4.75 8.36
C VAL A 245 20.81 -6.02 8.14
N PRO A 246 20.94 -7.04 9.01
CA PRO A 246 20.15 -8.25 8.86
C PRO A 246 18.67 -7.99 9.18
N VAL A 247 17.78 -8.54 8.36
CA VAL A 247 16.36 -8.64 8.71
C VAL A 247 16.20 -9.58 9.91
N CYS A 248 15.34 -9.22 10.86
CA CYS A 248 15.15 -9.98 12.10
C CYS A 248 13.68 -10.32 12.35
N ASN A 249 13.42 -11.35 13.15
CA ASN A 249 12.07 -11.68 13.63
C ASN A 249 10.98 -11.82 12.54
N THR A 250 11.31 -12.36 11.35
CA THR A 250 10.29 -12.61 10.30
C THR A 250 9.46 -13.87 10.56
N ARG A 251 9.82 -14.68 11.57
CA ARG A 251 9.19 -15.96 11.92
C ARG A 251 9.01 -16.19 13.43
N GLY A 252 9.66 -15.38 14.28
CA GLY A 252 9.83 -15.60 15.73
C GLY A 252 8.57 -15.37 16.59
N GLY A 253 7.40 -15.72 16.07
CA GLY A 253 6.11 -15.46 16.70
C GLY A 253 5.38 -14.23 16.15
N ILE A 254 5.91 -13.59 15.09
CA ILE A 254 5.15 -12.54 14.40
C ILE A 254 3.90 -13.14 13.72
N GLY A 255 2.80 -12.41 13.83
CA GLY A 255 1.52 -12.77 13.25
C GLY A 255 0.60 -11.56 13.21
N LYS A 256 -0.68 -11.77 12.89
CA LYS A 256 -1.65 -10.67 12.77
C LYS A 256 -1.73 -9.78 14.01
N ALA A 257 -1.58 -10.36 15.21
CA ALA A 257 -1.58 -9.62 16.47
C ALA A 257 -0.40 -8.63 16.63
N ALA A 258 0.68 -8.79 15.86
CA ALA A 258 1.81 -7.85 15.88
C ALA A 258 1.53 -6.56 15.08
N MET A 259 0.55 -6.57 14.18
CA MET A 259 0.23 -5.44 13.30
C MET A 259 -0.41 -4.31 14.11
N LYS A 260 0.22 -3.14 14.14
CA LYS A 260 -0.25 -1.99 14.92
C LYS A 260 -1.60 -1.50 14.38
N LEU A 261 -2.58 -1.42 15.28
CA LEU A 261 -3.95 -0.92 15.02
C LEU A 261 -4.72 -1.67 13.92
N ASN A 262 -4.23 -2.83 13.50
CA ASN A 262 -4.74 -3.61 12.37
C ASN A 262 -4.65 -5.11 12.66
N THR A 263 -5.18 -5.52 13.81
CA THR A 263 -5.09 -6.89 14.35
C THR A 263 -6.34 -7.73 14.12
N ALA A 264 -7.39 -7.19 13.50
CA ALA A 264 -8.68 -7.86 13.43
C ALA A 264 -8.60 -9.17 12.64
N THR A 265 -9.22 -10.22 13.17
CA THR A 265 -9.31 -11.56 12.55
C THR A 265 -10.78 -12.01 12.46
N PRO A 266 -11.63 -11.30 11.70
CA PRO A 266 -13.02 -11.70 11.53
C PRO A 266 -13.13 -13.03 10.78
N SER A 267 -14.24 -13.73 10.96
CA SER A 267 -14.57 -14.89 10.13
C SER A 267 -15.02 -14.42 8.74
N ILE A 268 -14.14 -14.58 7.75
CA ILE A 268 -14.41 -14.21 6.36
C ILE A 268 -15.08 -15.36 5.61
N GLN A 269 -16.16 -15.04 4.88
CA GLN A 269 -16.80 -15.93 3.91
C GLN A 269 -16.92 -15.19 2.58
N VAL A 270 -16.68 -15.90 1.48
CA VAL A 270 -16.87 -15.39 0.12
C VAL A 270 -17.78 -16.34 -0.62
N ASP A 271 -18.90 -15.85 -1.14
CA ASP A 271 -19.79 -16.67 -1.96
C ASP A 271 -19.11 -17.00 -3.30
N PRO A 272 -19.02 -18.28 -3.71
CA PRO A 272 -18.30 -18.68 -4.91
C PRO A 272 -19.02 -18.31 -6.22
N GLN A 273 -20.30 -17.94 -6.17
CA GLN A 273 -21.12 -17.60 -7.33
C GLN A 273 -21.34 -16.08 -7.42
N THR A 274 -21.68 -15.43 -6.30
CA THR A 274 -21.99 -13.99 -6.28
C THR A 274 -20.77 -13.11 -5.97
N TYR A 275 -19.71 -13.70 -5.41
CA TYR A 275 -18.52 -13.00 -4.90
C TYR A 275 -18.80 -11.97 -3.81
N GLU A 276 -19.96 -12.09 -3.15
CA GLU A 276 -20.27 -11.34 -1.94
C GLU A 276 -19.36 -11.78 -0.80
N VAL A 277 -18.84 -10.80 -0.06
CA VAL A 277 -17.91 -11.06 1.04
C VAL A 277 -18.60 -10.72 2.35
N PHE A 278 -18.54 -11.63 3.31
CA PHE A 278 -19.09 -11.46 4.64
C PHE A 278 -17.96 -11.50 5.68
N ALA A 279 -18.02 -10.62 6.67
CA ALA A 279 -17.25 -10.74 7.91
C ALA A 279 -18.22 -10.92 9.08
N ASP A 280 -18.04 -11.99 9.84
CA ASP A 280 -18.87 -12.30 11.01
C ASP A 280 -20.38 -12.29 10.68
N GLY A 281 -20.71 -12.79 9.48
CA GLY A 281 -22.09 -12.86 8.97
C GLY A 281 -22.63 -11.54 8.38
N GLN A 282 -21.86 -10.45 8.39
CA GLN A 282 -22.26 -9.16 7.82
C GLN A 282 -21.67 -8.95 6.43
N LEU A 283 -22.51 -8.61 5.46
CA LEU A 283 -22.09 -8.28 4.10
C LEU A 283 -21.18 -7.05 4.10
N LEU A 284 -19.99 -7.19 3.52
CA LEU A 284 -19.03 -6.12 3.32
C LEU A 284 -19.20 -5.54 1.93
N THR A 285 -19.87 -4.40 1.87
CA THR A 285 -20.08 -3.67 0.63
C THR A 285 -19.99 -2.17 0.87
N CYS A 286 -19.67 -1.44 -0.19
CA CYS A 286 -19.65 0.01 -0.19
C CYS A 286 -19.76 0.54 -1.62
N GLU A 287 -20.35 1.72 -1.77
CA GLU A 287 -20.50 2.34 -3.10
C GLU A 287 -19.17 2.89 -3.63
N PRO A 288 -18.94 2.88 -4.95
CA PRO A 288 -17.78 3.53 -5.53
C PRO A 288 -17.85 5.06 -5.33
N ALA A 289 -16.71 5.68 -5.05
CA ALA A 289 -16.63 7.14 -4.95
C ALA A 289 -16.71 7.80 -6.34
N GLN A 290 -17.54 8.83 -6.47
CA GLN A 290 -17.67 9.64 -7.69
C GLN A 290 -16.53 10.67 -7.83
N ALA A 291 -16.04 11.18 -6.70
CA ALA A 291 -14.91 12.09 -6.63
C ALA A 291 -14.05 11.75 -5.41
N LEU A 292 -12.76 12.09 -5.47
CA LEU A 292 -11.80 11.86 -4.39
C LEU A 292 -11.11 13.17 -4.02
N PRO A 293 -10.79 13.39 -2.72
CA PRO A 293 -9.80 14.39 -2.35
C PRO A 293 -8.43 13.97 -2.90
N MET A 294 -7.44 14.85 -2.79
CA MET A 294 -6.04 14.50 -3.12
C MET A 294 -5.87 14.02 -4.58
N ALA A 295 -6.70 14.52 -5.50
CA ALA A 295 -6.74 14.15 -6.92
C ALA A 295 -6.53 15.39 -7.82
N GLN A 296 -7.44 15.66 -8.76
CA GLN A 296 -7.34 16.71 -9.80
C GLN A 296 -6.95 18.12 -9.30
N ARG A 297 -7.21 18.46 -8.03
CA ARG A 297 -6.79 19.74 -7.45
C ARG A 297 -5.26 19.90 -7.37
N TYR A 298 -4.51 18.79 -7.28
CA TYR A 298 -3.08 18.81 -6.92
C TYR A 298 -2.14 18.41 -8.05
N PHE A 299 -2.65 17.73 -9.07
CA PHE A 299 -1.86 17.17 -10.16
C PHE A 299 -2.19 17.88 -11.46
N LEU A 300 -1.14 18.24 -12.20
CA LEU A 300 -1.29 18.93 -13.49
C LEU A 300 -1.81 17.98 -14.59
N LEU A 301 -1.50 16.69 -14.45
CA LEU A 301 -1.90 15.58 -15.32
C LEU A 301 -2.56 14.48 -14.47
#